data_AF-A0A4V0I7N7-F1
#
_entry.id   AF-A0A4V0I7N7-F1
#
_cell.length_a   1.000
_cell.length_b   1.000
_cell.length_c   1.000
_cell.angle_alpha   90.00
_cell.angle_beta   90.00
_cell.angle_gamma   90.00
#
_symmetry.space_group_name_H-M   'P 1'
#
loop_
_entity.id
_entity.type
_entity.pdbx_description
1 polymer ?
#
loop_
_entity_poly.entity_id
_entity_poly.type
_entity_poly.pdbx_seq_one_letter_code
_entity_poly.pdbx_strand_id
1 'polypeptide(L)'
;MTSAEAADLVDQLAPLIRAVARHWGRRWPWLEDDFASDAATALWRALVAGRFHPELGGTPKTFARVVVGRACANRLRTERARNPAAFRRVPQVLDPDGRAADPAELLADPGPPVEDLVELGEELARVPALLATLSPARRRIVAARFVEGTAAAEIAAAEGVTETRVNQQIRRSLEVMRAAVG
;
A
#
# COMPACT_ATOMS: atom_id res chain seq x y z
N MET A 1 35.60 23.73 -5.51
CA MET A 1 34.75 24.41 -4.52
C MET A 1 34.48 23.43 -3.38
N THR A 2 34.62 23.87 -2.14
CA THR A 2 34.42 23.03 -0.95
C THR A 2 32.93 22.78 -0.69
N SER A 3 32.62 21.81 0.19
CA SER A 3 31.24 21.55 0.60
C SER A 3 30.57 22.77 1.25
N ALA A 4 31.33 23.54 2.05
CA ALA A 4 30.83 24.74 2.72
C ALA A 4 30.55 25.87 1.73
N GLU A 5 31.50 26.17 0.84
CA GLU A 5 31.30 27.16 -0.24
C GLU A 5 30.11 26.81 -1.14
N ALA A 6 29.93 25.51 -1.43
CA ALA A 6 28.78 25.05 -2.20
C ALA A 6 27.45 25.29 -1.47
N ALA A 7 27.40 25.07 -0.15
CA ALA A 7 26.22 25.31 0.66
C ALA A 7 25.86 26.81 0.69
N ASP A 8 26.84 27.67 0.96
CA ASP A 8 26.64 29.12 0.97
C ASP A 8 26.11 29.64 -0.38
N LEU A 9 26.65 29.13 -1.49
CA LEU A 9 26.18 29.50 -2.82
C LEU A 9 24.76 29.00 -3.11
N VAL A 10 24.39 27.82 -2.62
CA VAL A 10 23.02 27.29 -2.73
C VAL A 10 22.05 28.17 -1.94
N ASP A 11 22.41 28.59 -0.73
CA ASP A 11 21.59 29.46 0.11
C ASP A 11 21.38 30.84 -0.53
N GLN A 12 22.44 31.43 -1.09
CA GLN A 12 22.35 32.68 -1.87
C GLN A 12 21.42 32.53 -3.10
N LEU A 13 21.37 31.34 -3.69
CA LEU A 13 20.54 31.04 -4.86
C LEU A 13 19.15 30.50 -4.48
N ALA A 14 18.82 30.33 -3.20
CA ALA A 14 17.54 29.80 -2.74
C ALA A 14 16.31 30.55 -3.33
N PRO A 15 16.30 31.90 -3.47
CA PRO A 15 15.19 32.58 -4.12
C PRO A 15 14.98 32.16 -5.58
N LEU A 16 16.07 31.91 -6.33
CA LEU A 16 16.02 31.44 -7.71
C LEU A 16 15.51 29.99 -7.76
N ILE A 17 16.00 29.12 -6.88
CA ILE A 17 15.56 27.73 -6.78
C ILE A 17 14.04 27.68 -6.55
N ARG A 18 13.54 28.43 -5.56
CA ARG A 18 12.11 28.51 -5.25
C ARG A 18 11.30 29.11 -6.40
N ALA A 19 11.81 30.12 -7.09
CA ALA A 19 11.11 30.72 -8.23
C ALA A 19 10.94 29.71 -9.38
N VAL A 20 11.96 28.91 -9.67
CA VAL A 20 11.87 27.85 -10.69
C VAL A 20 10.96 26.72 -10.20
N ALA A 21 11.15 26.22 -8.98
CA ALA A 21 10.30 25.17 -8.41
C ALA A 21 8.82 25.55 -8.44
N ARG A 22 8.46 26.78 -8.04
CA ARG A 22 7.09 27.31 -8.12
C ARG A 22 6.55 27.38 -9.55
N HIS A 23 7.39 27.73 -10.54
CA HIS A 23 6.96 27.73 -11.93
C HIS A 23 6.50 26.33 -12.37
N TRP A 24 7.20 25.28 -11.97
CA TRP A 24 6.78 23.90 -12.18
C TRP A 24 5.56 23.54 -11.31
N GLY A 25 5.57 23.96 -10.04
CA GLY A 25 4.49 23.77 -9.08
C GLY A 25 3.14 24.34 -9.52
N ARG A 26 3.10 25.40 -10.33
CA ARG A 26 1.85 25.92 -10.92
C ARG A 26 1.01 24.86 -11.63
N ARG A 27 1.67 23.87 -12.23
CA ARG A 27 1.00 22.76 -12.92
C ARG A 27 0.83 21.53 -12.02
N TRP A 28 1.67 21.37 -11.01
CA TRP A 28 1.67 20.25 -10.07
C TRP A 28 1.89 20.75 -8.64
N PRO A 29 0.88 21.38 -8.01
CA PRO A 29 1.08 22.08 -6.73
C PRO A 29 1.56 21.16 -5.61
N TRP A 30 1.12 19.91 -5.61
CA TRP A 30 1.50 18.89 -4.63
C TRP A 30 2.97 18.44 -4.74
N LEU A 31 3.73 18.93 -5.75
CA LEU A 31 5.17 18.66 -5.92
C LEU A 31 6.05 19.89 -5.72
N GLU A 32 5.50 21.06 -5.36
CA GLU A 32 6.29 22.30 -5.28
C GLU A 32 7.48 22.16 -4.30
N ASP A 33 7.22 21.65 -3.09
CA ASP A 33 8.25 21.48 -2.06
C ASP A 33 9.29 20.42 -2.44
N ASP A 34 8.85 19.35 -3.10
CA ASP A 34 9.72 18.30 -3.65
C ASP A 34 10.63 18.86 -4.74
N PHE A 35 10.09 19.68 -5.65
CA PHE A 35 10.89 20.33 -6.69
C PHE A 35 11.96 21.23 -6.09
N ALA A 36 11.63 22.02 -5.06
CA ALA A 36 12.58 22.89 -4.40
C ALA A 36 13.70 22.09 -3.70
N SER A 37 13.34 21.04 -2.97
CA SER A 37 14.28 20.19 -2.22
C SER A 37 15.23 19.41 -3.12
N ASP A 38 14.70 18.77 -4.17
CA ASP A 38 15.51 18.03 -5.15
C ASP A 38 16.40 18.97 -5.96
N ALA A 39 15.90 20.15 -6.31
CA ALA A 39 16.67 21.16 -7.03
C ALA A 39 17.85 21.69 -6.21
N ALA A 40 17.64 21.99 -4.92
CA ALA A 40 18.71 22.42 -4.02
C ALA A 40 19.76 21.32 -3.86
N THR A 41 19.31 20.08 -3.64
CA THR A 41 20.19 18.90 -3.53
C THR A 41 21.00 18.68 -4.81
N ALA A 42 20.37 18.77 -5.97
CA ALA A 42 21.03 18.59 -7.26
C ALA A 42 22.06 19.69 -7.54
N LEU A 43 21.74 20.94 -7.19
CA LEU A 43 22.67 22.06 -7.34
C LEU A 43 23.89 21.88 -6.43
N TRP A 44 23.68 21.58 -5.15
CA TRP A 44 24.76 21.31 -4.21
C TRP A 44 25.67 20.18 -4.71
N ARG A 45 25.11 19.04 -5.15
CA ARG A 45 25.90 17.92 -5.70
C ARG A 45 26.69 18.30 -6.94
N ALA A 46 26.11 19.08 -7.85
CA ALA A 46 26.79 19.50 -9.07
C ALA A 46 27.97 20.45 -8.78
N LEU A 47 27.77 21.33 -7.80
CA LEU A 47 28.75 22.28 -7.30
C LEU A 47 29.93 21.59 -6.60
N VAL A 48 29.65 20.65 -5.68
CA VAL A 48 30.68 19.83 -5.01
C VAL A 48 31.45 18.97 -6.01
N ALA A 49 30.77 18.45 -7.04
CA ALA A 49 31.40 17.68 -8.10
C ALA A 49 32.22 18.53 -9.10
N GLY A 50 32.37 19.84 -8.87
CA GLY A 50 33.18 20.72 -9.71
C GLY A 50 32.61 20.95 -11.12
N ARG A 51 31.30 20.78 -11.33
CA ARG A 51 30.67 20.93 -12.66
C ARG A 51 30.44 22.39 -13.08
N PHE A 52 30.68 23.35 -12.19
CA PHE A 52 30.60 24.76 -12.49
C PHE A 52 31.98 25.30 -12.85
N HIS A 53 32.08 25.82 -14.07
CA HIS A 53 33.31 26.30 -14.72
C HIS A 53 33.19 27.80 -15.01
N PRO A 54 33.49 28.69 -14.05
CA PRO A 54 33.39 30.14 -14.24
C PRO A 54 34.30 30.67 -15.36
N GLU A 55 35.41 30.00 -15.64
CA GLU A 55 36.38 30.29 -16.70
C GLU A 55 35.78 30.22 -18.12
N LEU A 56 34.69 29.46 -18.30
CA LEU A 56 33.97 29.34 -19.57
C LEU A 56 32.95 30.49 -19.79
N GLY A 57 32.98 31.52 -18.94
CA GLY A 57 32.11 32.71 -19.06
C GLY A 57 30.69 32.54 -18.52
N GLY A 58 30.42 31.46 -17.78
CA GLY A 58 29.12 31.18 -17.17
C GLY A 58 28.94 31.84 -15.81
N THR A 59 27.76 32.40 -15.53
CA THR A 59 27.41 32.87 -14.17
C THR A 59 26.84 31.72 -13.32
N PRO A 60 27.00 31.77 -11.98
CA PRO A 60 26.36 30.81 -11.08
C PRO A 60 24.84 30.74 -11.26
N LYS A 61 24.18 31.88 -11.55
CA LYS A 61 22.74 31.94 -11.81
C LYS A 61 22.34 31.18 -13.07
N THR A 62 23.10 31.34 -14.16
CA THR A 62 22.84 30.63 -15.42
C THR A 62 23.05 29.13 -15.25
N PHE A 63 24.14 28.72 -14.59
CA PHE A 63 24.40 27.32 -14.27
C PHE A 63 23.29 26.73 -13.40
N ALA A 64 22.89 27.43 -12.32
CA ALA A 64 21.84 26.99 -11.42
C ALA A 64 20.50 26.82 -12.11
N ARG A 65 20.09 27.72 -13.02
CA ARG A 65 18.85 27.56 -13.81
C ARG A 65 18.82 26.22 -14.57
N VAL A 66 19.94 25.84 -15.19
CA VAL A 66 20.03 24.59 -15.95
C VAL A 66 19.92 23.39 -15.00
N VAL A 67 20.68 23.38 -13.91
CA VAL A 67 20.67 22.25 -12.96
C VAL A 67 19.32 22.10 -12.29
N VAL A 68 18.74 23.20 -11.79
CA VAL A 68 17.45 23.23 -11.12
C VAL A 68 16.33 22.80 -12.06
N GLY A 69 16.30 23.30 -13.30
CA GLY A 69 15.32 22.89 -14.30
C GLY A 69 15.40 21.40 -14.63
N ARG A 70 16.62 20.87 -14.78
CA ARG A 70 16.84 19.42 -14.98
C ARG A 70 16.41 18.60 -13.78
N ALA A 71 16.66 19.07 -12.56
CA ALA A 71 16.24 18.41 -11.33
C ALA A 71 14.71 18.34 -11.22
N CYS A 72 14.00 19.45 -11.49
CA CYS A 72 12.53 19.46 -11.50
C CYS A 72 11.96 18.50 -12.55
N ALA A 73 12.53 18.49 -13.76
CA ALA A 73 12.14 17.56 -14.82
C ALA A 73 12.40 16.10 -14.44
N ASN A 74 13.52 15.81 -13.76
CA ASN A 74 13.83 14.48 -13.25
C ASN A 74 12.84 14.06 -12.16
N ARG A 75 12.56 14.92 -11.18
CA ARG A 75 11.57 14.67 -10.13
C ARG A 75 10.21 14.33 -10.72
N LEU A 76 9.73 15.12 -11.69
CA LEU A 76 8.47 14.85 -12.37
C LEU A 76 8.46 13.50 -13.08
N ARG A 77 9.57 13.13 -13.75
CA ARG A 77 9.69 11.82 -14.42
C ARG A 77 9.65 10.67 -13.42
N THR A 78 10.38 10.79 -12.31
CA THR A 78 10.36 9.81 -11.22
C THR A 78 8.96 9.67 -10.62
N GLU A 79 8.30 10.79 -10.33
CA GLU A 79 6.96 10.78 -9.74
C GLU A 79 5.93 10.15 -10.69
N ARG A 80 6.01 10.44 -12.00
CA ARG A 80 5.16 9.79 -13.01
C ARG A 80 5.35 8.28 -13.08
N ALA A 81 6.59 7.81 -12.92
CA ALA A 81 6.87 6.38 -12.90
C ALA A 81 6.37 5.72 -11.62
N ARG A 82 6.50 6.39 -10.47
CA ARG A 82 6.09 5.87 -9.16
C ARG A 82 4.58 5.91 -8.93
N ASN A 83 3.95 7.00 -9.36
CA ASN A 83 2.53 7.27 -9.13
C ASN A 83 1.85 7.74 -10.42
N PRO A 84 1.71 6.87 -11.43
CA PRO A 84 1.07 7.23 -12.69
C PRO A 84 -0.39 7.66 -12.50
N ALA A 85 -1.07 7.16 -11.45
CA ALA A 85 -2.46 7.49 -11.14
C ALA A 85 -2.65 8.99 -10.83
N ALA A 86 -1.73 9.61 -10.09
CA ALA A 86 -1.78 11.05 -9.78
C ALA A 86 -1.65 11.97 -11.00
N PHE A 87 -1.23 11.44 -12.16
CA PHE A 87 -1.13 12.20 -13.41
C PHE A 87 -2.22 11.85 -14.42
N ARG A 88 -3.11 10.91 -14.09
CA ARG A 88 -4.30 10.64 -14.92
C ARG A 88 -5.28 11.78 -14.73
N ARG A 89 -5.90 12.23 -15.83
CA ARG A 89 -7.11 13.02 -15.72
C ARG A 89 -8.19 12.10 -15.18
N VAL A 90 -8.59 12.32 -13.93
CA VAL A 90 -9.80 11.69 -13.40
C VAL A 90 -10.97 12.43 -14.04
N PRO A 91 -11.88 11.75 -14.77
CA PRO A 91 -13.12 12.36 -15.22
C PRO A 91 -13.84 12.94 -14.00
N GLN A 92 -14.37 14.17 -14.12
CA GLN A 92 -15.29 14.65 -13.10
C GLN A 92 -16.51 13.72 -13.11
N VAL A 93 -16.74 13.06 -11.98
CA VAL A 93 -17.99 12.34 -11.77
C VAL A 93 -19.01 13.36 -11.34
N LEU A 94 -20.16 13.36 -12.00
CA LEU A 94 -21.27 14.25 -11.67
C LEU A 94 -22.34 13.45 -10.93
N ASP A 95 -22.94 14.06 -9.92
CA ASP A 95 -24.15 13.56 -9.28
C ASP A 95 -25.36 13.68 -10.24
N PRO A 96 -26.54 13.11 -9.89
CA PRO A 96 -27.74 13.22 -10.71
C PRO A 96 -28.20 14.68 -10.98
N ASP A 97 -27.78 15.63 -10.15
CA ASP A 97 -28.07 17.07 -10.28
C ASP A 97 -27.00 17.83 -11.11
N GLY A 98 -25.99 17.12 -11.63
CA GLY A 98 -24.91 17.68 -12.46
C GLY A 98 -23.79 18.38 -11.68
N ARG A 99 -23.69 18.19 -10.36
CA ARG A 99 -22.62 18.73 -9.51
C ARG A 99 -21.46 17.75 -9.40
N ALA A 100 -20.25 18.25 -9.15
CA ALA A 100 -19.10 17.38 -8.94
C ALA A 100 -19.31 16.51 -7.68
N ALA A 101 -19.41 15.20 -7.88
CA ALA A 101 -19.48 14.21 -6.82
C ALA A 101 -18.06 13.82 -6.38
N ASP A 102 -17.87 13.56 -5.09
CA ASP A 102 -16.63 12.96 -4.61
C ASP A 102 -16.60 11.48 -5.05
N PRO A 103 -15.61 11.05 -5.86
CA PRO A 103 -15.48 9.65 -6.25
C PRO A 103 -15.38 8.69 -5.06
N ALA A 104 -14.89 9.15 -3.91
CA ALA A 104 -14.82 8.35 -2.69
C ALA A 104 -16.21 7.99 -2.13
N GLU A 105 -17.20 8.88 -2.29
CA GLU A 105 -18.59 8.63 -1.87
C GLU A 105 -19.32 7.64 -2.79
N LEU A 106 -18.78 7.40 -3.99
CA LEU A 106 -19.35 6.47 -4.98
C LEU A 106 -18.71 5.08 -4.94
N LEU A 107 -17.67 4.90 -4.13
CA LEU A 107 -17.06 3.60 -3.88
C LEU A 107 -17.90 2.84 -2.86
N ALA A 108 -18.52 1.75 -3.30
CA ALA A 108 -19.14 0.80 -2.38
C ALA A 108 -18.08 0.20 -1.44
N ASP A 109 -18.45 -0.03 -0.18
CA ASP A 109 -17.58 -0.71 0.77
C ASP A 109 -17.21 -2.11 0.24
N PRO A 110 -15.93 -2.52 0.33
CA PRO A 110 -15.46 -3.81 -0.20
C PRO A 110 -15.89 -5.02 0.64
N GLY A 111 -16.96 -4.89 1.41
CA GLY A 111 -17.51 -6.00 2.19
C GLY A 111 -18.19 -7.04 1.31
N PRO A 112 -18.27 -8.30 1.77
CA PRO A 112 -19.15 -9.28 1.13
C PRO A 112 -20.59 -8.74 1.16
N PRO A 113 -21.40 -9.00 0.12
CA PRO A 113 -22.79 -8.57 0.09
C PRO A 113 -23.57 -9.15 1.27
N VAL A 114 -24.66 -8.47 1.65
CA VAL A 114 -25.47 -8.83 2.82
C VAL A 114 -26.03 -10.25 2.68
N GLU A 115 -26.37 -10.64 1.45
CA GLU A 115 -26.86 -11.97 1.10
C GLU A 115 -25.83 -13.06 1.46
N ASP A 116 -24.56 -12.87 1.12
CA ASP A 116 -23.48 -13.83 1.42
C ASP A 116 -23.26 -13.93 2.95
N LEU A 117 -23.42 -12.83 3.68
CA LEU A 117 -23.30 -12.83 5.15
C LEU A 117 -24.47 -13.57 5.82
N VAL A 118 -25.68 -13.46 5.27
CA VAL A 118 -26.86 -14.19 5.76
C VAL A 118 -26.71 -15.68 5.46
N GLU A 119 -26.31 -16.05 4.25
CA GLU A 119 -26.07 -17.45 3.87
C GLU A 119 -25.01 -18.09 4.76
N LEU A 120 -23.87 -17.42 4.97
CA LEU A 120 -22.84 -17.87 5.90
C LEU A 120 -23.36 -18.02 7.34
N GLY A 121 -24.20 -17.09 7.79
CA GLY A 121 -24.85 -17.17 9.10
C GLY A 121 -25.76 -18.39 9.25
N GLU A 122 -26.55 -18.71 8.23
CA GLU A 122 -27.43 -19.87 8.19
C GLU A 122 -26.65 -21.19 8.12
N GLU A 123 -25.54 -21.23 7.39
CA GLU A 123 -24.63 -22.39 7.35
C GLU A 123 -23.97 -22.63 8.71
N LEU A 124 -23.44 -21.57 9.34
CA LEU A 124 -22.81 -21.65 10.66
C LEU A 124 -23.81 -22.05 11.75
N ALA A 125 -25.08 -21.64 11.64
CA ALA A 125 -26.13 -22.03 12.58
C ALA A 125 -26.41 -23.55 12.58
N ARG A 126 -26.10 -24.27 11.50
CA ARG A 126 -26.26 -25.73 11.41
C ARG A 126 -25.10 -26.50 12.05
N VAL A 127 -23.91 -25.89 12.15
CA VAL A 127 -22.70 -26.54 12.67
C VAL A 127 -22.88 -27.08 14.10
N PRO A 128 -23.50 -26.37 15.06
CA PRO A 128 -23.76 -26.91 16.40
C PRO A 128 -24.61 -28.18 16.38
N ALA A 129 -25.64 -28.24 15.54
CA ALA A 129 -26.51 -29.41 15.41
C ALA A 129 -25.75 -30.61 14.82
N LEU A 130 -24.89 -30.37 13.82
CA LEU A 130 -24.03 -31.43 13.25
C LEU A 130 -23.01 -31.93 14.26
N LEU A 131 -22.37 -31.04 15.02
CA LEU A 131 -21.46 -31.42 16.11
C LEU A 131 -22.18 -32.18 17.24
N ALA A 132 -23.49 -31.98 17.42
CA ALA A 132 -24.30 -32.70 18.38
C ALA A 132 -24.45 -34.19 18.04
N THR A 133 -24.35 -34.57 16.75
CA THR A 133 -24.41 -35.98 16.30
C THR A 133 -23.17 -36.79 16.68
N LEU A 134 -22.06 -36.11 17.00
CA LEU A 134 -20.83 -36.74 17.43
C LEU A 134 -20.84 -37.05 18.93
N SER A 135 -20.16 -38.13 19.30
CA SER A 135 -19.86 -38.39 20.71
C SER A 135 -18.99 -37.28 21.31
N PRO A 136 -19.05 -37.02 22.63
CA PRO A 136 -18.30 -35.93 23.26
C PRO A 136 -16.79 -35.95 22.95
N ALA A 137 -16.19 -37.14 22.93
CA ALA A 137 -14.77 -37.31 22.60
C ALA A 137 -14.44 -36.93 21.14
N ARG A 138 -15.32 -37.30 20.18
CA ARG A 138 -15.14 -36.96 18.77
C ARG A 138 -15.36 -35.47 18.51
N ARG A 139 -16.33 -34.86 19.20
CA ARG A 139 -16.61 -33.43 19.11
C ARG A 139 -15.39 -32.60 19.52
N ARG A 140 -14.72 -32.96 20.63
CA ARG A 140 -13.50 -32.28 21.08
C ARG A 140 -12.39 -32.33 20.03
N ILE A 141 -12.14 -33.50 19.44
CA ILE A 141 -11.11 -33.68 18.41
C ILE A 141 -11.42 -32.85 17.16
N VAL A 142 -12.68 -32.79 16.73
CA VAL A 142 -13.11 -31.99 15.57
C VAL A 142 -13.00 -30.48 15.86
N ALA A 143 -13.41 -30.04 17.05
CA ALA A 143 -13.29 -28.65 17.48
C ALA A 143 -11.81 -28.20 17.54
N ALA A 144 -10.95 -29.00 18.19
CA ALA A 144 -9.52 -28.74 18.25
C ALA A 144 -8.90 -28.60 16.84
N ARG A 145 -9.28 -29.48 15.90
CA ARG A 145 -8.72 -29.45 14.55
C ARG A 145 -9.17 -28.24 13.71
N PHE A 146 -10.46 -27.93 13.72
CA PHE A 146 -11.08 -27.02 12.74
C PHE A 146 -11.49 -25.66 13.29
N VAL A 147 -11.73 -25.56 14.60
CA VAL A 147 -12.06 -24.29 15.27
C VAL A 147 -10.80 -23.69 15.89
N GLU A 148 -10.02 -24.50 16.59
CA GLU A 148 -8.80 -24.04 17.29
C GLU A 148 -7.55 -24.13 16.41
N GLY A 149 -7.63 -24.80 15.25
CA GLY A 149 -6.53 -24.92 14.29
C GLY A 149 -5.38 -25.84 14.72
N THR A 150 -5.57 -26.62 15.79
CA THR A 150 -4.54 -27.50 16.37
C THR A 150 -4.11 -28.58 15.37
N ALA A 151 -2.82 -28.91 15.35
CA ALA A 151 -2.29 -29.95 14.48
C ALA A 151 -2.66 -31.36 14.99
N ALA A 152 -2.82 -32.33 14.08
CA ALA A 152 -3.20 -33.70 14.45
C ALA A 152 -2.19 -34.37 15.40
N ALA A 153 -0.90 -34.07 15.25
CA ALA A 153 0.16 -34.55 16.14
C ALA A 153 0.03 -33.98 17.57
N GLU A 154 -0.37 -32.72 17.71
CA GLU A 154 -0.57 -32.05 19.01
C GLU A 154 -1.82 -32.58 19.71
N ILE A 155 -2.90 -32.80 18.95
CA ILE A 155 -4.12 -33.45 19.47
C ILE A 155 -3.80 -34.89 19.94
N ALA A 156 -2.98 -35.62 19.17
CA ALA A 156 -2.57 -36.97 19.49
C ALA A 156 -1.76 -37.02 20.81
N ALA A 157 -0.83 -36.08 20.99
CA ALA A 157 -0.06 -35.94 22.21
C ALA A 157 -0.95 -35.60 23.42
N ALA A 158 -1.93 -34.71 23.26
CA ALA A 158 -2.87 -34.33 24.33
C ALA A 158 -3.82 -35.46 24.74
N GLU A 159 -4.31 -36.25 23.79
CA GLU A 159 -5.26 -37.35 24.02
C GLU A 159 -4.57 -38.71 24.32
N GLY A 160 -3.23 -38.76 24.31
CA GLY A 160 -2.48 -39.99 24.57
C GLY A 160 -2.66 -41.08 23.51
N VAL A 161 -2.86 -40.68 22.25
CA VAL A 161 -3.09 -41.58 21.11
C VAL A 161 -2.11 -41.31 19.97
N THR A 162 -2.11 -42.15 18.94
CA THR A 162 -1.30 -41.91 17.74
C THR A 162 -1.97 -40.91 16.80
N GLU A 163 -1.17 -40.17 16.03
CA GLU A 163 -1.66 -39.25 15.01
C GLU A 163 -2.57 -39.95 13.98
N THR A 164 -2.19 -41.17 13.57
CA THR A 164 -3.03 -42.01 12.69
C THR A 164 -4.41 -42.26 13.28
N ARG A 165 -4.52 -42.49 14.59
CA ARG A 165 -5.80 -42.70 15.28
C ARG A 165 -6.65 -41.43 15.30
N VAL A 166 -6.02 -40.26 15.52
CA VAL A 166 -6.69 -38.95 15.44
C VAL A 166 -7.24 -38.70 14.03
N ASN A 167 -6.41 -38.91 12.99
CA ASN A 167 -6.84 -38.75 11.60
C ASN A 167 -7.99 -39.69 11.21
N GLN A 168 -7.97 -40.94 11.68
CA GLN A 168 -9.08 -41.88 11.50
C GLN A 168 -10.36 -41.41 12.22
N GLN A 169 -10.24 -40.88 13.43
CA GLN A 169 -11.38 -40.36 14.19
C GLN A 169 -11.98 -39.11 13.54
N ILE A 170 -11.15 -38.19 13.02
CA ILE A 170 -11.60 -37.03 12.27
C ILE A 170 -12.37 -37.48 11.03
N ARG A 171 -11.79 -38.38 10.22
CA ARG A 171 -12.44 -38.88 9.00
C ARG A 171 -13.81 -39.50 9.29
N ARG A 172 -13.90 -40.40 10.27
CA ARG A 172 -15.18 -41.03 10.66
C ARG A 172 -16.18 -40.02 11.21
N SER A 173 -15.72 -38.98 11.91
CA SER A 173 -16.58 -37.92 12.43
C SER A 173 -17.16 -37.08 11.29
N LEU A 174 -16.36 -36.75 10.27
CA LEU A 174 -16.84 -36.06 9.07
C LEU A 174 -17.83 -36.92 8.26
N GLU A 175 -17.60 -38.24 8.17
CA GLU A 175 -18.54 -39.17 7.53
C GLU A 175 -19.91 -39.18 8.24
N VAL A 176 -19.92 -39.21 9.58
CA VAL A 176 -21.15 -39.12 10.39
C VAL A 176 -21.85 -37.77 10.22
N MET A 177 -21.10 -36.66 10.26
CA MET A 177 -21.67 -35.33 10.08
C MET A 177 -22.27 -35.17 8.67
N ARG A 178 -21.58 -35.64 7.62
CA ARG A 178 -22.12 -35.59 6.25
C ARG A 178 -23.40 -36.40 6.08
N ALA A 179 -23.48 -37.58 6.70
CA ALA A 179 -24.70 -38.39 6.65
C ALA A 179 -25.90 -37.69 7.34
N ALA A 180 -25.64 -36.76 8.26
CA ALA A 180 -26.67 -35.98 8.94
C ALA A 180 -27.07 -34.68 8.22
N VAL A 181 -26.32 -34.25 7.20
CA VAL A 181 -26.61 -33.01 6.45
C VAL A 181 -27.75 -33.19 5.44
N GLY A 182 -28.02 -34.41 4.97
CA GLY A 182 -29.21 -34.78 4.19
C GLY A 182 -29.49 -33.86 3.01
#